data_AF-A0AA94HX44-F1
#
_entry.id   AF-A0AA94HX44-F1
#
_cell.length_a   1.000
_cell.length_b   1.000
_cell.length_c   1.000
_cell.angle_alpha   90.00
_cell.angle_beta   90.00
_cell.angle_gamma   90.00
#
_symmetry.space_group_name_H-M   'P 1'
#
loop_
_entity.id
_entity.type
_entity.pdbx_description
1 polymer ?
#
loop_
_entity_poly.entity_id
_entity_poly.type
_entity_poly.pdbx_seq_one_letter_code
_entity_poly.pdbx_strand_id
1 'polypeptide(L)'
;MAQVYDKFVVDVKVKRDSIITAVQNDSNSRFLDVYLKDNGLPIDLAGHEVRIYCRKPEDGGEIYNNGVITEAANGRCQFPLTDQTLAKVGYVEVQIMIYYQNVQILQTMEFKIHVVKSLFSKNAVQSSNEYGALVVLYQNLYEAHDLMTTMVQNIGVPGEIAQQLTIDTMWDAWEYLCNYVSEDLTTLLQNAINNNSVDGVVERLGNTADIGGTATAGTVMGKLNALTDFNWNYQMVQRVKSSAVTTIPAPVASGTQGTVSFGIEFDTPVPLDYIKINILSVPSGMVTGLGLQGISGLLFIVIHPIIIRKNIMIQERMVLEKKCIFFEGYTKRY
;
A
#
# COMPACT_ATOMS: atom_id res chain seq x y z
N MET A 1 -45.66 -31.00 -25.77
CA MET A 1 -45.95 -32.02 -24.74
C MET A 1 -46.85 -33.07 -25.35
N ALA A 2 -46.70 -34.35 -24.98
CA ALA A 2 -47.55 -35.42 -25.49
C ALA A 2 -48.93 -35.38 -24.80
N GLN A 3 -50.00 -35.50 -25.57
CA GLN A 3 -51.38 -35.54 -25.08
C GLN A 3 -52.04 -36.83 -25.55
N VAL A 4 -52.82 -37.46 -24.67
CA VAL A 4 -53.57 -38.69 -24.93
C VAL A 4 -55.05 -38.40 -24.74
N TYR A 5 -55.85 -38.81 -25.73
CA TYR A 5 -57.30 -38.61 -25.76
C TYR A 5 -58.01 -39.96 -25.77
N ASP A 6 -58.72 -40.25 -24.69
CA ASP A 6 -59.56 -41.45 -24.62
C ASP A 6 -60.96 -41.08 -25.12
N LYS A 7 -61.31 -41.61 -26.31
CA LYS A 7 -62.62 -41.37 -26.94
C LYS A 7 -63.70 -42.20 -26.27
N PHE A 8 -64.77 -41.55 -25.89
CA PHE A 8 -65.90 -42.14 -25.19
C PHE A 8 -67.21 -41.61 -25.75
N VAL A 9 -68.22 -42.46 -25.91
CA VAL A 9 -69.57 -42.01 -26.28
C VAL A 9 -70.44 -42.16 -25.06
N VAL A 10 -71.18 -41.15 -24.62
CA VAL A 10 -72.09 -41.25 -23.47
C VAL A 10 -73.50 -40.98 -23.95
N ASP A 11 -74.37 -41.96 -23.77
CA ASP A 11 -75.80 -41.75 -23.91
C ASP A 11 -76.36 -41.33 -22.54
N VAL A 12 -77.06 -40.19 -22.48
CA VAL A 12 -77.49 -39.59 -21.22
C VAL A 12 -78.43 -40.51 -20.43
N LYS A 13 -79.20 -41.37 -21.12
CA LYS A 13 -80.26 -42.20 -20.50
C LYS A 13 -79.82 -43.64 -20.21
N VAL A 14 -78.67 -44.07 -20.70
CA VAL A 14 -78.24 -45.48 -20.62
C VAL A 14 -77.03 -45.61 -19.70
N LYS A 15 -77.13 -46.51 -18.72
CA LYS A 15 -75.99 -46.85 -17.86
C LYS A 15 -74.91 -47.55 -18.69
N ARG A 16 -73.65 -47.17 -18.46
CA ARG A 16 -72.48 -47.69 -19.18
C ARG A 16 -71.55 -48.45 -18.25
N ASP A 17 -71.15 -49.65 -18.67
CA ASP A 17 -70.16 -50.48 -17.97
C ASP A 17 -68.73 -50.31 -18.51
N SER A 18 -68.56 -49.57 -19.61
CA SER A 18 -67.25 -49.32 -20.21
C SER A 18 -66.39 -48.45 -19.29
N ILE A 19 -65.22 -48.97 -18.92
CA ILE A 19 -64.27 -48.33 -18.01
C ILE A 19 -63.10 -47.77 -18.81
N ILE A 20 -62.81 -46.48 -18.62
CA ILE A 20 -61.60 -45.83 -19.17
C ILE A 20 -60.48 -45.99 -18.16
N THR A 21 -59.27 -46.31 -18.62
CA THR A 21 -58.11 -46.53 -17.74
C THR A 21 -57.15 -45.37 -17.82
N ALA A 22 -56.81 -44.78 -16.68
CA ALA A 22 -55.85 -43.69 -16.55
C ALA A 22 -54.74 -44.04 -15.55
N VAL A 23 -53.52 -43.53 -15.76
CA VAL A 23 -52.39 -43.80 -14.86
C VAL A 23 -52.33 -42.70 -13.79
N GLN A 24 -52.10 -43.12 -12.53
CA GLN A 24 -51.95 -42.22 -11.39
C GLN A 24 -50.81 -41.22 -11.60
N ASN A 25 -50.99 -39.97 -11.15
CA ASN A 25 -49.98 -38.90 -11.21
C ASN A 25 -49.62 -38.40 -12.62
N ASP A 26 -50.32 -38.82 -13.67
CA ASP A 26 -50.20 -38.16 -14.98
C ASP A 26 -50.72 -36.72 -14.85
N SER A 27 -49.92 -35.76 -15.29
CA SER A 27 -50.25 -34.33 -15.20
C SER A 27 -50.37 -33.71 -16.59
N ASN A 28 -51.45 -32.95 -16.80
CA ASN A 28 -51.71 -32.14 -18.00
C ASN A 28 -51.56 -32.87 -19.36
N SER A 29 -51.69 -34.20 -19.37
CA SER A 29 -51.42 -35.04 -20.54
C SER A 29 -52.60 -35.93 -20.93
N ARG A 30 -53.55 -36.21 -20.02
CA ARG A 30 -54.73 -37.04 -20.30
C ARG A 30 -56.01 -36.21 -20.38
N PHE A 31 -56.77 -36.46 -21.44
CA PHE A 31 -58.06 -35.85 -21.69
C PHE A 31 -59.10 -36.93 -21.97
N LEU A 32 -60.28 -36.75 -21.38
CA LEU A 32 -61.46 -37.52 -21.69
C LEU A 32 -62.21 -36.83 -22.83
N ASP A 33 -62.32 -37.48 -23.98
CA ASP A 33 -62.98 -36.95 -25.18
C ASP A 33 -64.33 -37.63 -25.36
N VAL A 34 -65.43 -36.91 -25.16
CA VAL A 34 -66.78 -37.46 -25.02
C VAL A 34 -67.70 -37.01 -26.14
N TYR A 35 -68.48 -37.93 -26.69
CA TYR A 35 -69.66 -37.64 -27.52
C TYR A 35 -70.93 -37.84 -26.70
N LEU A 36 -71.63 -36.75 -26.39
CA LEU A 36 -72.91 -36.76 -25.67
C LEU A 36 -74.07 -37.02 -26.63
N LYS A 37 -74.89 -38.02 -26.31
CA LYS A 37 -76.02 -38.45 -27.13
C LYS A 37 -77.27 -38.67 -26.29
N ASP A 38 -78.44 -38.52 -26.89
CA ASP A 38 -79.73 -38.95 -26.35
C ASP A 38 -80.33 -40.01 -27.28
N ASN A 39 -80.49 -41.24 -26.80
CA ASN A 39 -80.99 -42.37 -27.57
C ASN A 39 -80.27 -42.55 -28.92
N GLY A 40 -78.95 -42.39 -28.91
CA GLY A 40 -78.08 -42.50 -30.09
C GLY A 40 -77.98 -41.25 -30.98
N LEU A 41 -78.80 -40.21 -30.76
CA LEU A 41 -78.72 -38.94 -31.48
C LEU A 41 -77.77 -37.96 -30.77
N PRO A 42 -76.86 -37.26 -31.47
CA PRO A 42 -76.02 -36.23 -30.85
C PRO A 42 -76.84 -35.12 -30.20
N ILE A 43 -76.40 -34.68 -29.02
CA ILE A 43 -76.96 -33.50 -28.35
C ILE A 43 -76.20 -32.27 -28.85
N ASP A 44 -76.91 -31.27 -29.39
CA ASP A 44 -76.28 -30.00 -29.77
C ASP A 44 -75.88 -29.20 -28.52
N LEU A 45 -74.60 -28.87 -28.42
CA LEU A 45 -74.03 -28.12 -27.28
C LEU A 45 -73.84 -26.63 -27.59
N ALA A 46 -74.37 -26.11 -28.70
CA ALA A 46 -74.25 -24.70 -29.05
C ALA A 46 -74.85 -23.80 -27.96
N GLY A 47 -74.06 -22.84 -27.44
CA GLY A 47 -74.49 -21.93 -26.36
C GLY A 47 -74.56 -22.58 -24.97
N HIS A 48 -74.08 -23.82 -24.81
CA HIS A 48 -74.03 -24.53 -23.54
C HIS A 48 -72.62 -24.52 -22.93
N GLU A 49 -72.54 -24.81 -21.65
CA GLU A 49 -71.29 -25.15 -20.96
C GLU A 49 -71.36 -26.61 -20.50
N VAL A 50 -70.21 -27.29 -20.45
CA VAL A 50 -70.13 -28.66 -19.94
C VAL A 50 -69.15 -28.73 -18.78
N ARG A 51 -69.51 -29.51 -17.77
CA ARG A 51 -68.67 -29.75 -16.59
C ARG A 51 -68.63 -31.24 -16.29
N ILE A 52 -67.49 -31.70 -15.80
CA ILE A 52 -67.32 -33.05 -15.30
C ILE A 52 -67.27 -33.01 -13.79
N TYR A 53 -67.98 -33.95 -13.18
CA TYR A 53 -67.93 -34.20 -11.75
C TYR A 53 -67.42 -35.60 -11.49
N CYS A 54 -66.45 -35.67 -10.60
CA CYS A 54 -65.77 -36.90 -10.25
C CYS A 54 -65.83 -37.08 -8.73
N ARG A 55 -66.27 -38.26 -8.29
CA ARG A 55 -66.15 -38.71 -6.91
C ARG A 55 -65.04 -39.76 -6.82
N LYS A 56 -64.01 -39.46 -6.02
CA LYS A 56 -62.88 -40.38 -5.82
C LYS A 56 -63.29 -41.60 -5.00
N PRO A 57 -62.63 -42.75 -5.19
CA PRO A 57 -62.90 -43.92 -4.36
C PRO A 57 -62.55 -43.68 -2.89
N GLU A 58 -63.20 -44.43 -1.99
CA GLU A 58 -62.92 -44.46 -0.55
C GLU A 58 -62.84 -43.05 0.07
N ASP A 59 -63.93 -42.28 -0.06
CA ASP A 59 -64.10 -40.93 0.50
C ASP A 59 -62.97 -39.95 0.16
N GLY A 60 -62.31 -40.14 -0.99
CA GLY A 60 -61.15 -39.34 -1.41
C GLY A 60 -61.48 -37.88 -1.76
N GLY A 61 -62.76 -37.49 -1.72
CA GLY A 61 -63.26 -36.16 -2.07
C GLY A 61 -63.83 -36.07 -3.48
N GLU A 62 -64.40 -34.91 -3.78
CA GLU A 62 -65.12 -34.61 -5.02
C GLU A 62 -64.40 -33.55 -5.84
N ILE A 63 -64.53 -33.62 -7.17
CA ILE A 63 -63.84 -32.74 -8.11
C ILE A 63 -64.84 -32.24 -9.15
N TYR A 64 -64.80 -30.93 -9.40
CA TYR A 64 -65.55 -30.25 -10.45
C TYR A 64 -64.57 -29.59 -11.42
N ASN A 65 -64.54 -30.03 -12.67
CA ASN A 65 -63.74 -29.40 -13.71
C ASN A 65 -64.62 -28.93 -14.86
N ASN A 66 -64.27 -27.79 -15.45
CA ASN A 66 -64.88 -27.33 -16.69
C ASN A 66 -64.35 -28.15 -17.88
N GLY A 67 -65.24 -28.46 -18.82
CA GLY A 67 -64.88 -29.05 -20.11
C GLY A 67 -64.83 -28.02 -21.22
N VAL A 68 -64.27 -28.42 -22.34
CA VAL A 68 -64.20 -27.63 -23.58
C VAL A 68 -65.04 -28.32 -24.64
N ILE A 69 -65.99 -27.60 -25.23
CA ILE A 69 -66.79 -28.11 -26.35
C ILE A 69 -65.93 -28.02 -27.61
N THR A 70 -65.68 -29.16 -28.25
CA THR A 70 -64.83 -29.23 -29.44
C THR A 70 -65.65 -29.29 -30.73
N GLU A 71 -66.83 -29.92 -30.71
CA GLU A 71 -67.78 -29.92 -31.84
C GLU A 71 -69.21 -29.86 -31.30
N ALA A 72 -69.79 -28.66 -31.25
CA ALA A 72 -71.10 -28.42 -30.65
C ALA A 72 -72.22 -29.24 -31.31
N ALA A 73 -72.32 -29.19 -32.64
CA ALA A 73 -73.38 -29.87 -33.40
C ALA A 73 -73.35 -31.41 -33.28
N ASN A 74 -72.17 -31.99 -32.99
CA ASN A 74 -71.98 -33.43 -32.83
C ASN A 74 -71.96 -33.87 -31.35
N GLY A 75 -72.22 -32.94 -30.42
CA GLY A 75 -72.18 -33.22 -28.99
C GLY A 75 -70.81 -33.60 -28.45
N ARG A 76 -69.72 -33.20 -29.11
CA ARG A 76 -68.36 -33.58 -28.72
C ARG A 76 -67.74 -32.56 -27.78
N CYS A 77 -67.26 -33.02 -26.63
CA CYS A 77 -66.58 -32.19 -25.64
C CYS A 77 -65.44 -32.94 -24.95
N GLN A 78 -64.50 -32.18 -24.39
CA GLN A 78 -63.29 -32.72 -23.78
C GLN A 78 -63.13 -32.23 -22.35
N PHE A 79 -62.67 -33.12 -21.47
CA PHE A 79 -62.44 -32.81 -20.07
C PHE A 79 -60.99 -33.16 -19.68
N PRO A 80 -60.24 -32.24 -19.06
CA PRO A 80 -58.93 -32.57 -18.52
C PRO A 80 -59.07 -33.52 -17.32
N LEU A 81 -58.33 -34.64 -17.34
CA LEU A 81 -58.15 -35.49 -16.16
C LEU A 81 -57.02 -34.88 -15.32
N THR A 82 -57.39 -34.05 -14.36
CA THR A 82 -56.43 -33.31 -13.53
C THR A 82 -55.68 -34.22 -12.57
N ASP A 83 -54.55 -33.74 -12.05
CA ASP A 83 -53.74 -34.41 -11.02
C ASP A 83 -54.59 -34.84 -9.82
N GLN A 84 -55.59 -34.03 -9.45
CA GLN A 84 -56.52 -34.36 -8.37
C GLN A 84 -57.43 -35.53 -8.73
N THR A 85 -57.91 -35.62 -9.98
CA THR A 85 -58.75 -36.74 -10.46
C THR A 85 -57.96 -38.04 -10.46
N LEU A 86 -56.67 -37.96 -10.80
CA LEU A 86 -55.77 -39.12 -10.87
C LEU A 86 -54.94 -39.33 -9.60
N ALA A 87 -55.29 -38.67 -8.49
CA ALA A 87 -54.50 -38.70 -7.26
C ALA A 87 -54.62 -40.04 -6.50
N LYS A 88 -55.78 -40.70 -6.56
CA LYS A 88 -56.07 -41.92 -5.80
C LYS A 88 -56.35 -43.09 -6.75
N VAL A 89 -55.69 -44.22 -6.51
CA VAL A 89 -55.86 -45.45 -7.28
C VAL A 89 -57.24 -46.05 -7.00
N GLY A 90 -57.91 -46.56 -8.04
CA GLY A 90 -59.22 -47.19 -7.93
C GLY A 90 -60.24 -46.63 -8.93
N TYR A 91 -61.52 -46.90 -8.68
CA TYR A 91 -62.60 -46.46 -9.54
C TYR A 91 -63.11 -45.09 -9.13
N VAL A 92 -62.89 -44.10 -9.99
CA VAL A 92 -63.48 -42.77 -9.87
C VAL A 92 -64.85 -42.81 -10.54
N GLU A 93 -65.87 -42.42 -9.82
CA GLU A 93 -67.24 -42.31 -10.34
C GLU A 93 -67.45 -40.94 -10.96
N VAL A 94 -68.03 -40.90 -12.15
CA VAL A 94 -68.04 -39.72 -13.00
C VAL A 94 -69.42 -39.46 -13.56
N GLN A 95 -69.79 -38.19 -13.59
CA GLN A 95 -70.97 -37.67 -14.30
C GLN A 95 -70.62 -36.41 -15.06
N ILE A 96 -71.29 -36.21 -16.19
CA ILE A 96 -71.16 -34.99 -17.00
C ILE A 96 -72.44 -34.19 -16.85
N MET A 97 -72.27 -32.89 -16.64
CA MET A 97 -73.35 -31.92 -16.50
C MET A 97 -73.30 -30.91 -17.63
N ILE A 98 -74.46 -30.60 -18.18
CA ILE A 98 -74.67 -29.57 -19.18
C ILE A 98 -75.36 -28.39 -18.52
N TYR A 99 -74.86 -27.19 -18.76
CA TYR A 99 -75.39 -25.93 -18.28
C TYR A 99 -75.82 -25.06 -19.46
N TYR A 100 -76.88 -24.28 -19.26
CA TYR A 100 -77.29 -23.20 -20.16
C TYR A 100 -77.50 -21.94 -19.33
N GLN A 101 -76.85 -20.84 -19.70
CA GLN A 101 -76.94 -19.56 -18.96
C GLN A 101 -76.71 -19.71 -17.43
N ASN A 102 -75.68 -20.48 -17.04
CA ASN A 102 -75.34 -20.80 -15.65
C ASN A 102 -76.36 -21.65 -14.86
N VAL A 103 -77.39 -22.20 -15.52
CA VAL A 103 -78.34 -23.14 -14.90
C VAL A 103 -78.01 -24.56 -15.36
N GLN A 104 -77.90 -25.51 -14.43
CA GLN A 104 -77.72 -26.92 -14.76
C GLN A 104 -79.01 -27.44 -15.41
N ILE A 105 -78.92 -27.94 -16.64
CA ILE A 105 -80.09 -28.39 -17.41
C ILE A 105 -80.16 -29.91 -17.57
N LEU A 106 -79.01 -30.60 -17.57
CA LEU A 106 -78.94 -32.04 -17.83
C LEU A 106 -77.72 -32.65 -17.14
N GLN A 107 -77.87 -33.90 -16.70
CA GLN A 107 -76.79 -34.70 -16.14
C GLN A 107 -76.86 -36.13 -16.69
N THR A 108 -75.69 -36.70 -17.01
CA THR A 108 -75.60 -38.08 -17.50
C THR A 108 -75.80 -39.10 -16.38
N MET A 109 -76.15 -40.34 -16.76
CA MET A 109 -75.92 -41.49 -15.88
C MET A 109 -74.46 -41.58 -15.47
N GLU A 110 -74.22 -42.16 -14.29
CA GLU A 110 -72.88 -42.40 -13.76
C GLU A 110 -72.10 -43.41 -14.61
N PHE A 111 -70.79 -43.17 -14.76
CA PHE A 111 -69.84 -44.13 -15.32
C PHE A 111 -68.52 -44.07 -14.54
N LYS A 112 -67.58 -44.99 -14.83
CA LYS A 112 -66.35 -45.15 -14.03
C LYS A 112 -65.08 -44.95 -14.85
N ILE A 113 -64.11 -44.28 -14.25
CA ILE A 113 -62.71 -44.21 -14.71
C ILE A 113 -61.87 -45.02 -13.74
N HIS A 114 -61.09 -45.97 -14.23
CA HIS A 114 -60.17 -46.78 -13.43
C HIS A 114 -58.78 -46.14 -13.43
N VAL A 115 -58.38 -45.62 -12.29
CA VAL A 115 -57.04 -45.08 -12.06
C VAL A 115 -56.13 -46.21 -11.61
N VAL A 116 -55.17 -46.59 -12.44
CA VAL A 116 -54.16 -47.61 -12.13
C VAL A 116 -52.94 -46.97 -11.47
N LYS A 117 -52.33 -47.69 -10.53
CA LYS A 117 -51.14 -47.23 -9.82
C LYS A 117 -49.98 -47.00 -10.78
N SER A 118 -49.32 -45.84 -10.67
CA SER A 118 -48.08 -45.60 -11.39
C SER A 118 -46.93 -46.37 -10.77
N LEU A 119 -46.07 -46.96 -11.61
CA LEU A 119 -44.80 -47.53 -11.17
C LEU A 119 -43.84 -46.43 -10.69
N PHE A 120 -44.01 -45.21 -11.19
CA PHE A 120 -43.28 -44.04 -10.73
C PHE A 120 -43.91 -43.53 -9.43
N SER A 121 -43.31 -43.89 -8.29
CA SER A 121 -43.64 -43.26 -7.01
C SER A 121 -42.71 -42.05 -6.80
N LYS A 122 -43.24 -40.94 -6.26
CA LYS A 122 -42.41 -39.80 -5.87
C LYS A 122 -41.32 -40.19 -4.85
N ASN A 123 -41.50 -41.32 -4.15
CA ASN A 123 -40.54 -41.91 -3.22
C ASN A 123 -39.43 -42.72 -3.90
N ALA A 124 -39.52 -42.98 -5.21
CA ALA A 124 -38.48 -43.70 -5.95
C ALA A 124 -37.14 -42.94 -5.95
N VAL A 125 -37.19 -41.60 -5.92
CA VAL A 125 -36.01 -40.71 -5.80
C VAL A 125 -35.30 -40.90 -4.44
N GLN A 126 -36.02 -41.31 -3.40
CA GLN A 126 -35.45 -41.57 -2.08
C GLN A 126 -34.82 -42.96 -1.98
N SER A 127 -35.17 -43.87 -2.90
CA SER A 127 -34.77 -45.28 -2.89
C SER A 127 -33.59 -45.59 -3.80
N SER A 128 -33.20 -44.63 -4.62
CA SER A 128 -31.98 -44.70 -5.40
C SER A 128 -30.90 -43.85 -4.71
N ASN A 129 -29.66 -44.22 -4.96
CA ASN A 129 -28.40 -43.70 -4.44
C ASN A 129 -28.25 -42.16 -4.29
N GLU A 130 -29.17 -41.33 -4.76
CA GLU A 130 -29.11 -39.87 -4.71
C GLU A 130 -29.29 -39.30 -3.30
N TYR A 131 -30.16 -39.87 -2.47
CA TYR A 131 -30.28 -39.43 -1.06
C TYR A 131 -29.00 -39.76 -0.28
N GLY A 132 -28.42 -40.93 -0.50
CA GLY A 132 -27.12 -41.31 0.07
C GLY A 132 -26.00 -40.38 -0.40
N ALA A 133 -25.95 -40.06 -1.69
CA ALA A 133 -24.98 -39.12 -2.25
C ALA A 133 -25.11 -37.71 -1.64
N LEU A 134 -26.34 -37.24 -1.41
CA LEU A 134 -26.58 -35.95 -0.77
C LEU A 134 -26.13 -35.95 0.70
N VAL A 135 -26.42 -37.01 1.45
CA VAL A 135 -25.95 -37.15 2.84
C VAL A 135 -24.43 -37.15 2.91
N VAL A 136 -23.76 -37.88 2.01
CA VAL A 136 -22.28 -37.88 1.92
C VAL A 136 -21.76 -36.49 1.56
N LEU A 137 -22.38 -35.79 0.61
CA LEU A 137 -21.99 -34.42 0.26
C LEU A 137 -22.10 -33.47 1.45
N TYR A 138 -23.17 -33.57 2.25
CA TYR A 138 -23.30 -32.76 3.46
C TYR A 138 -22.20 -33.03 4.48
N GLN A 139 -21.82 -34.30 4.70
CA GLN A 139 -20.71 -34.63 5.60
C GLN A 139 -19.38 -34.06 5.08
N ASN A 140 -19.10 -34.21 3.79
CA ASN A 140 -17.89 -33.65 3.17
C ASN A 140 -17.82 -32.13 3.29
N LEU A 141 -18.96 -31.42 3.20
CA LEU A 141 -19.02 -29.97 3.41
C LEU A 141 -18.72 -29.58 4.86
N TYR A 142 -19.21 -30.33 5.84
CA TYR A 142 -18.88 -30.08 7.25
C TYR A 142 -17.39 -30.32 7.53
N GLU A 143 -16.81 -31.40 7.02
CA GLU A 143 -15.37 -31.67 7.14
C GLU A 143 -14.52 -30.57 6.48
N ALA A 144 -14.91 -30.11 5.29
CA ALA A 144 -14.23 -29.01 4.61
C ALA A 144 -14.32 -27.70 5.39
N HIS A 145 -15.46 -27.41 6.01
CA HIS A 145 -15.64 -26.23 6.85
C HIS A 145 -14.76 -26.27 8.11
N ASP A 146 -14.67 -27.42 8.77
CA ASP A 146 -13.81 -27.62 9.95
C ASP A 146 -12.32 -27.47 9.60
N LEU A 147 -11.91 -28.04 8.46
CA LEU A 147 -10.56 -27.87 7.91
C LEU A 147 -10.27 -26.38 7.62
N MET A 148 -11.19 -25.66 6.99
CA MET A 148 -11.04 -24.22 6.74
C MET A 148 -10.95 -23.43 8.05
N THR A 149 -11.77 -23.77 9.05
CA THR A 149 -11.73 -23.11 10.37
C THR A 149 -10.39 -23.34 11.06
N THR A 150 -9.89 -24.58 11.03
CA THR A 150 -8.57 -24.95 11.56
C THR A 150 -7.44 -24.23 10.82
N MET A 151 -7.52 -24.11 9.49
CA MET A 151 -6.53 -23.34 8.71
C MET A 151 -6.54 -21.87 9.12
N VAL A 152 -7.71 -21.25 9.28
CA VAL A 152 -7.81 -19.85 9.75
C VAL A 152 -7.23 -19.69 11.15
N GLN A 153 -7.50 -20.62 12.07
CA GLN A 153 -6.96 -20.55 13.43
C GLN A 153 -5.43 -20.77 13.48
N ASN A 154 -4.90 -21.70 12.69
CA ASN A 154 -3.47 -22.01 12.72
C ASN A 154 -2.61 -21.04 11.88
N ILE A 155 -3.17 -20.43 10.83
CA ILE A 155 -2.44 -19.52 9.92
C ILE A 155 -2.73 -18.05 10.27
N GLY A 156 -3.93 -17.74 10.76
CA GLY A 156 -4.42 -16.38 10.98
C GLY A 156 -4.32 -15.88 12.42
N VAL A 157 -3.80 -16.67 13.38
CA VAL A 157 -3.56 -16.18 14.75
C VAL A 157 -2.10 -15.75 14.88
N PRO A 158 -1.82 -14.44 14.97
CA PRO A 158 -0.46 -13.94 15.14
C PRO A 158 0.08 -14.26 16.53
N GLY A 159 1.26 -14.88 16.58
CA GLY A 159 1.99 -15.12 17.82
C GLY A 159 2.53 -13.83 18.46
N GLU A 160 3.10 -13.91 19.66
CA GLU A 160 3.53 -12.74 20.45
C GLU A 160 4.47 -11.79 19.69
N ILE A 161 5.41 -12.33 18.91
CA ILE A 161 6.35 -11.54 18.11
C ILE A 161 5.63 -10.79 16.97
N ALA A 162 4.67 -11.45 16.31
CA ALA A 162 3.91 -10.84 15.22
C ALA A 162 3.05 -9.67 15.72
N GLN A 163 2.48 -9.79 16.92
CA GLN A 163 1.72 -8.69 17.55
C GLN A 163 2.58 -7.45 17.84
N GLN A 164 3.84 -7.63 18.25
CA GLN A 164 4.76 -6.50 18.46
C GLN A 164 5.09 -5.75 17.17
N LEU A 165 5.06 -6.47 16.04
CA LEU A 165 5.29 -5.93 14.70
C LEU A 165 4.00 -5.48 14.02
N THR A 166 2.86 -5.49 14.71
CA THR A 166 1.52 -5.16 14.16
C THR A 166 1.17 -6.00 12.92
N ILE A 167 1.55 -7.28 12.92
CA ILE A 167 1.26 -8.24 11.86
C ILE A 167 0.04 -9.05 12.30
N ASP A 168 -1.09 -8.83 11.64
CA ASP A 168 -2.38 -9.43 11.99
C ASP A 168 -2.62 -10.76 11.26
N THR A 169 -2.07 -10.91 10.04
CA THR A 169 -2.23 -12.12 9.22
C THR A 169 -0.91 -12.61 8.63
N MET A 170 -0.89 -13.87 8.17
CA MET A 170 0.23 -14.43 7.43
C MET A 170 0.56 -13.66 6.14
N TRP A 171 -0.45 -13.07 5.48
CA TRP A 171 -0.24 -12.26 4.29
C TRP A 171 0.47 -10.94 4.64
N ASP A 172 0.10 -10.31 5.76
CA ASP A 172 0.82 -9.13 6.27
C ASP A 172 2.27 -9.49 6.63
N ALA A 173 2.50 -10.70 7.17
CA ALA A 173 3.84 -11.19 7.47
C ALA A 173 4.69 -11.36 6.19
N TRP A 174 4.09 -11.89 5.12
CA TRP A 174 4.77 -12.05 3.84
C TRP A 174 5.05 -10.71 3.17
N GLU A 175 4.11 -9.77 3.23
CA GLU A 175 4.29 -8.42 2.72
C GLU A 175 5.39 -7.67 3.49
N TYR A 176 5.38 -7.78 4.83
CA TYR A 176 6.45 -7.25 5.68
C TYR A 176 7.83 -7.81 5.32
N LEU A 177 7.93 -9.14 5.14
CA LEU A 177 9.19 -9.79 4.74
C LEU A 177 9.65 -9.34 3.34
N CYS A 178 8.73 -9.22 2.39
CA CYS A 178 9.04 -8.73 1.04
C CYS A 178 9.64 -7.31 1.10
N ASN A 179 8.99 -6.38 1.81
CA ASN A 179 9.45 -5.00 1.94
C ASN A 179 10.82 -4.91 2.65
N TYR A 180 11.01 -5.69 3.73
CA TYR A 180 12.28 -5.73 4.46
C TYR A 180 13.44 -6.19 3.57
N VAL A 181 13.22 -7.22 2.75
CA VAL A 181 14.25 -7.74 1.84
C VAL A 181 14.51 -6.79 0.67
N SER A 182 13.47 -6.22 0.06
CA SER A 182 13.64 -5.38 -1.13
C SER A 182 14.21 -4.00 -0.84
N GLU A 183 13.83 -3.38 0.27
CA GLU A 183 14.17 -1.97 0.54
C GLU A 183 15.21 -1.84 1.65
N ASP A 184 14.88 -2.28 2.87
CA ASP A 184 15.71 -2.05 4.06
C ASP A 184 17.05 -2.80 3.97
N LEU A 185 17.02 -4.10 3.66
CA LEU A 185 18.23 -4.90 3.57
C LEU A 185 19.13 -4.43 2.42
N THR A 186 18.55 -4.10 1.27
CA THR A 186 19.27 -3.56 0.11
C THR A 186 19.95 -2.23 0.46
N THR A 187 19.25 -1.34 1.16
CA THR A 187 19.77 -0.03 1.58
C THR A 187 20.89 -0.19 2.60
N LEU A 188 20.74 -1.07 3.59
CA LEU A 188 21.77 -1.38 4.58
C LEU A 188 23.03 -1.97 3.93
N LEU A 189 22.85 -2.90 2.98
CA LEU A 189 23.96 -3.47 2.21
C LEU A 189 24.66 -2.42 1.37
N GLN A 190 23.92 -1.56 0.67
CA GLN A 190 24.51 -0.49 -0.14
C GLN A 190 25.27 0.52 0.73
N ASN A 191 24.72 0.90 1.88
CA ASN A 191 25.40 1.76 2.84
C ASN A 191 26.67 1.12 3.39
N ALA A 192 26.63 -0.18 3.76
CA ALA A 192 27.81 -0.90 4.22
C ALA A 192 28.89 -1.01 3.14
N ILE A 193 28.50 -1.23 1.88
CA ILE A 193 29.41 -1.24 0.73
C ILE A 193 30.01 0.15 0.53
N ASN A 194 29.21 1.21 0.50
CA ASN A 194 29.67 2.60 0.32
C ASN A 194 30.56 3.08 1.49
N ASN A 195 30.30 2.60 2.71
CA ASN A 195 31.12 2.96 3.86
C ASN A 195 32.49 2.27 3.85
N ASN A 196 32.56 1.04 3.34
CA ASN A 196 33.78 0.24 3.32
C ASN A 196 34.52 0.23 1.97
N SER A 197 33.90 0.74 0.90
CA SER A 197 34.55 0.85 -0.40
C SER A 197 35.61 1.96 -0.37
N VAL A 198 36.72 1.70 -1.06
CA VAL A 198 37.80 2.67 -1.22
C VAL A 198 37.26 3.94 -1.89
N ASP A 199 36.36 3.81 -2.87
CA ASP A 199 35.73 4.92 -3.57
C ASP A 199 34.85 5.77 -2.65
N GLY A 200 34.03 5.16 -1.80
CA GLY A 200 33.20 5.90 -0.85
C GLY A 200 34.01 6.56 0.27
N VAL A 201 35.14 5.97 0.68
CA VAL A 201 36.10 6.63 1.58
C VAL A 201 36.74 7.84 0.89
N VAL A 202 37.11 7.73 -0.39
CA VAL A 202 37.68 8.83 -1.19
C VAL A 202 36.67 9.96 -1.41
N GLU A 203 35.39 9.67 -1.67
CA GLU A 203 34.33 10.68 -1.82
C GLU A 203 34.06 11.47 -0.52
N ARG A 204 34.24 10.84 0.65
CA ARG A 204 34.15 11.51 1.95
C ARG A 204 35.40 12.33 2.27
N LEU A 205 36.56 11.91 1.75
CA LEU A 205 37.82 12.65 1.86
C LEU A 205 37.82 13.82 0.85
N GLY A 206 37.29 14.98 1.24
CA GLY A 206 37.32 16.19 0.41
C GLY A 206 35.96 16.80 0.09
N ASN A 207 34.89 16.38 0.77
CA ASN A 207 33.58 17.00 0.65
C ASN A 207 33.67 18.49 1.07
N THR A 208 33.13 19.39 0.25
CA THR A 208 33.20 20.86 0.44
C THR A 208 32.49 21.36 1.70
N ALA A 209 31.64 20.54 2.32
CA ALA A 209 30.98 20.83 3.60
C ALA A 209 31.82 20.53 4.85
N ASP A 210 33.03 19.94 4.71
CA ASP A 210 33.95 19.62 5.82
C ASP A 210 34.67 20.87 6.37
N ILE A 211 33.90 21.82 6.89
CA ILE A 211 34.38 23.06 7.49
C ILE A 211 34.18 22.95 9.01
N GLY A 212 35.26 23.04 9.80
CA GLY A 212 35.16 23.08 11.28
C GLY A 212 36.06 22.12 12.07
N GLY A 213 37.14 21.61 11.49
CA GLY A 213 38.13 20.85 12.25
C GLY A 213 39.01 21.74 13.15
N THR A 214 39.41 21.23 14.31
CA THR A 214 40.52 21.76 15.14
C THR A 214 41.74 20.88 14.96
N ALA A 215 42.92 21.27 15.45
CA ALA A 215 44.12 20.42 15.40
C ALA A 215 43.92 19.01 16.01
N THR A 216 42.91 18.82 16.86
CA THR A 216 42.67 17.56 17.59
C THR A 216 41.32 16.91 17.27
N ALA A 217 40.32 17.64 16.75
CA ALA A 217 38.96 17.15 16.51
C ALA A 217 38.45 17.54 15.10
N GLY A 218 37.52 16.76 14.54
CA GLY A 218 36.98 16.96 13.19
C GLY A 218 37.55 16.00 12.13
N THR A 219 37.06 16.10 10.90
CA THR A 219 37.47 15.23 9.79
C THR A 219 38.91 15.46 9.37
N VAL A 220 39.49 14.52 8.62
CA VAL A 220 40.88 14.61 8.14
C VAL A 220 41.11 15.90 7.33
N MET A 221 40.15 16.29 6.48
CA MET A 221 40.24 17.52 5.68
C MET A 221 40.01 18.79 6.51
N GLY A 222 39.10 18.77 7.48
CA GLY A 222 38.95 19.88 8.44
C GLY A 222 40.22 20.12 9.26
N LYS A 223 40.91 19.05 9.67
CA LYS A 223 42.21 19.12 10.35
C LYS A 223 43.32 19.64 9.44
N LEU A 224 43.36 19.20 8.18
CA LEU A 224 44.35 19.64 7.20
C LEU A 224 44.19 21.13 6.87
N ASN A 225 42.96 21.59 6.65
CA ASN A 225 42.65 23.01 6.43
C ASN A 225 43.06 23.87 7.63
N ALA A 226 42.77 23.42 8.85
CA ALA A 226 43.20 24.12 10.07
C ALA A 226 44.73 24.21 10.19
N LEU A 227 45.47 23.17 9.76
CA LEU A 227 46.93 23.16 9.75
C LEU A 227 47.51 24.09 8.67
N THR A 228 46.90 24.16 7.48
CA THR A 228 47.33 25.08 6.42
C THR A 228 47.03 26.54 6.77
N ASP A 229 45.90 26.81 7.41
CA ASP A 229 45.53 28.15 7.89
C ASP A 229 46.45 28.61 9.04
N PHE A 230 46.92 27.69 9.88
CA PHE A 230 47.91 28.00 10.92
C PHE A 230 49.26 28.40 10.34
N ASN A 231 49.68 27.79 9.22
CA ASN A 231 50.98 28.05 8.61
C ASN A 231 51.04 29.42 7.89
N TRP A 232 49.91 29.90 7.37
CA TRP A 232 49.84 31.22 6.73
C TRP A 232 49.96 32.38 7.73
N ASN A 233 49.48 32.18 8.96
CA ASN A 233 49.53 33.20 10.00
C ASN A 233 50.91 33.35 10.67
N TYR A 234 51.78 32.34 10.59
CA TYR A 234 53.11 32.35 11.21
C TYR A 234 54.27 32.63 10.23
N GLN A 235 54.05 32.57 8.92
CA GLN A 235 55.05 32.93 7.89
C GLN A 235 54.99 34.39 7.43
N MET A 236 54.39 35.29 8.22
CA MET A 236 54.42 36.72 7.95
C MET A 236 55.87 37.24 8.10
N VAL A 237 56.65 37.17 7.01
CA VAL A 237 57.81 38.05 6.82
C VAL A 237 57.25 39.47 6.72
N GLN A 238 57.11 40.15 7.86
CA GLN A 238 56.48 41.46 7.91
C GLN A 238 57.44 42.52 7.34
N ARG A 239 56.97 43.24 6.31
CA ARG A 239 57.68 44.39 5.75
C ARG A 239 57.49 45.60 6.66
N VAL A 240 58.53 46.43 6.80
CA VAL A 240 58.43 47.75 7.44
C VAL A 240 57.83 48.71 6.41
N LYS A 241 56.72 49.40 6.73
CA LYS A 241 56.04 50.34 5.81
C LYS A 241 56.92 51.55 5.50
N SER A 242 57.48 52.17 6.53
CA SER A 242 58.35 53.34 6.41
C SER A 242 59.16 53.57 7.69
N SER A 243 60.28 54.29 7.57
CA SER A 243 61.10 54.75 8.69
C SER A 243 61.42 56.23 8.49
N ALA A 244 60.98 57.10 9.41
CA ALA A 244 61.17 58.54 9.30
C ALA A 244 61.60 59.17 10.63
N VAL A 245 62.37 60.27 10.54
CA VAL A 245 62.64 61.16 11.68
C VAL A 245 61.39 62.00 11.89
N THR A 246 60.71 61.82 13.01
CA THR A 246 59.41 62.47 13.26
C THR A 246 59.54 63.84 13.92
N THR A 247 60.70 64.19 14.49
CA THR A 247 60.97 65.56 14.99
C THR A 247 62.46 65.92 14.89
N ILE A 248 62.76 67.03 14.21
CA ILE A 248 64.07 67.71 14.29
C ILE A 248 63.91 68.85 15.30
N PRO A 249 64.64 68.86 16.44
CA PRO A 249 64.55 69.97 17.38
C PRO A 249 65.07 71.26 16.73
N ALA A 250 64.38 72.37 16.97
CA ALA A 250 64.86 73.71 16.61
C ALA A 250 66.24 73.98 17.26
N PRO A 251 67.13 74.79 16.65
CA PRO A 251 68.48 75.02 17.18
C PRO A 251 68.40 75.55 18.62
N VAL A 252 68.89 74.74 19.57
CA VAL A 252 68.99 75.07 20.99
C VAL A 252 70.31 75.81 21.24
N ALA A 253 70.28 76.87 22.06
CA ALA A 253 71.47 77.60 22.46
C ALA A 253 72.51 76.67 23.12
N SER A 254 73.81 76.99 22.97
CA SER A 254 74.92 76.15 23.45
C SER A 254 74.77 75.80 24.93
N GLY A 255 74.67 74.50 25.24
CA GLY A 255 74.63 73.98 26.62
C GLY A 255 73.30 73.34 27.06
N THR A 256 72.26 73.29 26.20
CA THR A 256 70.97 72.67 26.53
C THR A 256 70.73 71.39 25.72
N GLN A 257 70.30 70.30 26.36
CA GLN A 257 69.99 69.02 25.70
C GLN A 257 68.68 69.10 24.90
N GLY A 258 68.69 68.70 23.63
CA GLY A 258 67.51 68.49 22.80
C GLY A 258 67.29 67.00 22.52
N THR A 259 66.03 66.56 22.44
CA THR A 259 65.65 65.16 22.18
C THR A 259 65.24 64.97 20.72
N VAL A 260 65.83 64.00 20.03
CA VAL A 260 65.39 63.54 18.70
C VAL A 260 64.61 62.23 18.86
N SER A 261 63.42 62.14 18.26
CA SER A 261 62.59 60.92 18.30
C SER A 261 62.53 60.25 16.92
N PHE A 262 62.55 58.91 16.91
CA PHE A 262 62.44 58.09 15.70
C PHE A 262 61.20 57.21 15.79
N GLY A 263 60.38 57.20 14.73
CA GLY A 263 59.20 56.34 14.61
C GLY A 263 59.42 55.24 13.58
N ILE A 264 58.94 54.03 13.89
CA ILE A 264 58.89 52.89 12.96
C ILE A 264 57.43 52.44 12.90
N GLU A 265 56.90 52.30 11.68
CA GLU A 265 55.52 51.86 11.46
C GLU A 265 55.49 50.51 10.73
N PHE A 266 54.67 49.59 11.25
CA PHE A 266 54.49 48.25 10.70
C PHE A 266 53.15 48.14 9.97
N ASP A 267 53.08 47.22 8.99
CA ASP A 267 51.86 47.04 8.19
C ASP A 267 50.62 46.72 9.02
N THR A 268 50.82 46.05 10.15
CA THR A 268 49.82 45.56 11.10
C THR A 268 50.33 45.73 12.53
N PRO A 269 49.45 45.85 13.54
CA PRO A 269 49.86 45.95 14.94
C PRO A 269 50.74 44.76 15.37
N VAL A 270 51.91 45.06 15.95
CA VAL A 270 52.86 44.05 16.47
C VAL A 270 52.94 44.17 17.99
N PRO A 271 52.81 43.08 18.76
CA PRO A 271 53.03 43.13 20.20
C PRO A 271 54.51 43.46 20.52
N LEU A 272 54.73 44.35 21.48
CA LEU A 272 56.07 44.87 21.84
C LEU A 272 57.07 43.77 22.22
N ASP A 273 56.61 42.65 22.79
CA ASP A 273 57.45 41.54 23.25
C ASP A 273 58.17 40.78 22.12
N TYR A 274 57.76 40.99 20.86
CA TYR A 274 58.33 40.32 19.69
C TYR A 274 59.41 41.15 18.97
N ILE A 275 59.70 42.36 19.46
CA ILE A 275 60.62 43.30 18.83
C ILE A 275 61.84 43.51 19.72
N LYS A 276 63.05 43.27 19.18
CA LYS A 276 64.31 43.67 19.83
C LYS A 276 64.99 44.77 19.02
N ILE A 277 65.17 45.94 19.64
CA ILE A 277 65.87 47.09 19.05
C ILE A 277 67.27 47.16 19.64
N ASN A 278 68.31 47.04 18.81
CA ASN A 278 69.69 47.27 19.22
C ASN A 278 70.22 48.54 18.57
N ILE A 279 70.79 49.45 19.38
CA ILE A 279 71.53 50.62 18.92
C ILE A 279 73.01 50.23 18.85
N LEU A 280 73.60 50.24 17.66
CA LEU A 280 74.96 49.78 17.43
C LEU A 280 76.01 50.88 17.53
N SER A 281 75.65 52.13 17.24
CA SER A 281 76.52 53.29 17.41
C SER A 281 75.68 54.53 17.66
N VAL A 282 76.27 55.52 18.33
CA VAL A 282 75.66 56.83 18.60
C VAL A 282 76.62 57.92 18.09
N PRO A 283 76.12 59.00 17.45
CA PRO A 283 76.96 60.12 17.03
C PRO A 283 77.69 60.80 18.20
N SER A 284 78.93 61.22 17.97
CA SER A 284 79.75 61.95 18.94
C SER A 284 79.02 63.20 19.44
N GLY A 285 78.89 63.35 20.76
CA GLY A 285 78.16 64.45 21.41
C GLY A 285 76.68 64.17 21.71
N MET A 286 76.15 62.99 21.36
CA MET A 286 74.82 62.54 21.76
C MET A 286 74.88 61.40 22.78
N VAL A 287 73.91 61.36 23.69
CA VAL A 287 73.72 60.30 24.69
C VAL A 287 72.31 59.75 24.53
N THR A 288 72.18 58.42 24.52
CA THR A 288 70.86 57.77 24.48
C THR A 288 70.27 57.65 25.88
N GLY A 289 68.94 57.56 26.01
CA GLY A 289 68.27 57.25 27.29
C GLY A 289 68.63 55.89 27.90
N LEU A 290 69.46 55.10 27.21
CA LEU A 290 70.01 53.81 27.63
C LEU A 290 71.49 53.91 28.08
N GLY A 291 72.06 55.12 28.18
CA GLY A 291 73.38 55.36 28.77
C GLY A 291 74.60 55.17 27.87
N LEU A 292 74.42 54.95 26.56
CA LEU A 292 75.52 54.87 25.59
C LEU A 292 76.00 56.28 25.17
N GLN A 293 77.31 56.53 25.23
CA GLN A 293 77.96 57.75 24.73
C GLN A 293 78.55 57.54 23.33
N GLY A 294 78.37 58.51 22.43
CA GLY A 294 78.77 58.37 21.03
C GLY A 294 80.27 58.45 20.76
N ILE A 295 80.76 57.55 19.89
CA ILE A 295 82.17 57.44 19.46
C ILE A 295 82.34 57.51 17.92
N SER A 296 81.26 57.76 17.17
CA SER A 296 81.22 57.71 15.69
C SER A 296 80.50 58.93 15.10
N GLY A 297 80.60 59.15 13.78
CA GLY A 297 79.83 60.18 13.05
C GLY A 297 78.44 59.73 12.54
N LEU A 298 78.11 58.42 12.64
CA LEU A 298 76.84 57.85 12.18
C LEU A 298 76.08 57.11 13.30
N LEU A 299 74.75 57.14 13.23
CA LEU A 299 73.83 56.33 14.05
C LEU A 299 73.46 55.04 13.32
N PHE A 300 73.77 53.88 13.90
CA PHE A 300 73.38 52.58 13.37
C PHE A 300 72.35 51.91 14.31
N ILE A 301 71.20 51.52 13.76
CA ILE A 301 70.17 50.77 14.50
C ILE A 301 69.89 49.47 13.74
N VAL A 302 69.88 48.34 14.45
CA VAL A 302 69.50 47.05 13.88
C VAL A 302 68.38 46.43 14.71
N ILE A 303 67.33 46.02 14.00
CA ILE A 303 66.13 45.43 14.58
C ILE A 303 66.17 43.93 14.33
N HIS A 304 65.99 43.14 15.39
CA HIS A 304 65.89 41.69 15.31
C HIS A 304 64.47 41.27 15.71
N PRO A 305 63.81 40.39 14.94
CA PRO A 305 62.62 39.70 15.44
C PRO A 305 63.03 38.71 16.54
N ILE A 306 62.27 38.66 17.64
CA ILE A 306 62.47 37.65 18.69
C ILE A 306 61.68 36.39 18.30
N ILE A 307 62.38 35.31 17.99
CA ILE A 307 61.75 34.00 17.74
C ILE A 307 61.47 33.34 19.09
N ILE A 308 60.21 33.38 19.56
CA ILE A 308 59.78 32.57 20.70
C ILE A 308 59.52 31.15 20.19
N ARG A 309 60.53 30.26 20.30
CA ARG A 309 60.32 28.83 19.99
C ARG A 309 59.49 28.19 21.10
N LYS A 310 58.20 27.96 20.86
CA LYS A 310 57.45 26.90 21.56
C LYS A 310 57.57 25.62 20.74
N ASN A 311 58.46 24.73 21.19
CA ASN A 311 58.55 23.29 20.90
C ASN A 311 57.90 22.78 19.61
N ILE A 312 58.46 23.10 18.43
CA ILE A 312 58.34 22.25 17.24
C ILE A 312 59.69 22.31 16.51
N MET A 313 60.30 21.13 16.32
CA MET A 313 61.53 20.98 15.54
C MET A 313 61.22 21.17 14.05
N ILE A 314 61.53 22.34 13.50
CA ILE A 314 61.73 22.50 12.06
C ILE A 314 63.07 23.23 11.87
N GLN A 315 64.01 22.54 11.22
CA GLN A 315 65.29 23.06 10.76
C GLN A 315 65.08 23.65 9.36
N GLU A 316 64.69 24.91 9.28
CA GLU A 316 64.84 25.68 8.03
C GLU A 316 65.66 26.95 8.30
N ARG A 317 66.73 27.11 7.52
CA ARG A 317 67.56 28.32 7.50
C ARG A 317 66.73 29.46 6.90
N MET A 318 66.18 30.31 7.75
CA MET A 318 65.54 31.55 7.33
C MET A 318 66.61 32.55 6.87
N VAL A 319 66.65 32.87 5.58
CA VAL A 319 67.45 33.99 5.04
C VAL A 319 66.72 35.28 5.39
N LEU A 320 67.17 35.97 6.45
CA LEU A 320 66.66 37.28 6.84
C LEU A 320 67.45 38.38 6.10
N GLU A 321 66.76 39.21 5.31
CA GLU A 321 67.33 40.45 4.76
C GLU A 321 67.71 41.40 5.92
N LYS A 322 69.01 41.57 6.17
CA LYS A 322 69.52 42.64 7.02
C LYS A 322 69.33 43.98 6.31
N LYS A 323 68.36 44.78 6.72
CA LYS A 323 68.34 46.21 6.35
C LYS A 323 69.16 47.02 7.36
N CYS A 324 70.36 47.41 6.96
CA CYS A 324 71.11 48.47 7.63
C CYS A 324 70.51 49.82 7.22
N ILE A 325 70.05 50.60 8.20
CA ILE A 325 69.63 51.98 7.96
C ILE A 325 70.86 52.88 8.21
N PHE A 326 71.30 53.60 7.17
CA PHE A 326 72.44 54.52 7.22
C PHE A 326 71.94 55.96 7.35
N PHE A 327 72.53 56.74 8.25
CA PHE A 327 72.26 58.17 8.39
C PHE A 327 73.57 58.97 8.44
N GLU A 328 73.87 59.75 7.39
CA GLU A 328 74.93 60.77 7.43
C GLU A 328 74.41 62.02 8.15
N GLY A 329 74.99 62.34 9.31
CA GLY A 329 74.75 63.60 9.99
C GLY A 329 75.61 64.72 9.40
N TYR A 330 75.00 65.69 8.72
CA TYR A 330 75.69 66.94 8.35
C TYR A 330 75.84 67.84 9.59
N THR A 331 77.05 67.92 10.15
CA THR A 331 77.42 69.03 11.03
C THR A 331 77.75 70.26 10.17
N LYS A 332 76.90 71.28 10.15
CA LYS A 332 77.33 72.63 9.76
C LYS A 332 78.26 73.16 10.86
N ARG A 333 79.55 73.31 10.55
CA ARG A 333 80.41 74.24 11.31
C ARG A 333 79.92 75.66 11.04
N TYR A 334 79.88 76.47 12.10
CA TYR A 334 79.52 77.89 12.07
C TYR A 334 80.25 78.66 10.98
#